data_AF-A0A6P3HAG0-F1
#
_entry.id   AF-A0A6P3HAG0-F1
#
_cell.length_a   1.000
_cell.length_b   1.000
_cell.length_c   1.000
_cell.angle_alpha   90.00
_cell.angle_beta   90.00
_cell.angle_gamma   90.00
#
_symmetry.space_group_name_H-M   'P 1'
#
loop_
_entity.id
_entity.type
_entity.pdbx_description
1 polymer ?
#
loop_
_entity_poly.entity_id
_entity_poly.type
_entity_poly.pdbx_seq_one_letter_code
_entity_poly.pdbx_strand_id
1 'polypeptide(L)'
;MAGPPASLSARDVGSFAYLSVKDRSPQILTKAIDTLHRHKSEFFEKHGEKGLEAEKKAISLLSKLRNELQTDKPIVPLVEKFVDTDIWNQYLEYQQSLLNESDGKPRWFLSPWLFVECYMYRRIHEAIIQSPPIDDFDIFKELKDQNFFESQESIIALCTHLQELRKTIEDLDENQLKNEFFKVLQISLWGNKCDLSLSG
;
A
#
# COMPACT_ATOMS: atom_id res chain seq x y z
N MET A 1 34.16 12.80 -1.68
CA MET A 1 32.78 12.99 -1.17
C MET A 1 32.31 11.64 -0.67
N ALA A 2 31.71 11.56 0.52
CA ALA A 2 31.10 10.31 0.97
C ALA A 2 29.92 9.96 0.03
N GLY A 3 29.82 8.70 -0.38
CA GLY A 3 28.67 8.23 -1.17
C GLY A 3 27.37 8.32 -0.38
N PRO A 4 26.21 8.15 -1.04
CA PRO A 4 24.94 8.08 -0.34
C PRO A 4 24.95 6.92 0.68
N PRO A 5 24.27 7.06 1.82
CA PRO A 5 24.17 5.98 2.81
C PRO A 5 23.41 4.79 2.23
N ALA A 6 23.61 3.62 2.84
CA ALA A 6 22.85 2.43 2.49
C ALA A 6 21.35 2.63 2.74
N SER A 7 20.51 2.00 1.90
CA SER A 7 19.06 2.03 2.08
C SER A 7 18.65 1.31 3.37
N LEU A 8 17.59 1.79 4.00
CA LEU A 8 16.86 0.98 4.99
C LEU A 8 16.41 -0.33 4.31
N SER A 9 16.59 -1.43 5.01
CA SER A 9 16.24 -2.78 4.54
C SER A 9 15.92 -3.66 5.75
N ALA A 10 15.27 -4.77 5.51
CA ALA A 10 15.02 -5.78 6.53
C ALA A 10 16.27 -6.68 6.79
N ARG A 11 17.49 -6.18 6.52
CA ARG A 11 18.74 -6.87 6.90
C ARG A 11 19.02 -6.72 8.39
N ASP A 12 18.73 -5.54 8.94
CA ASP A 12 18.90 -5.26 10.36
C ASP A 12 17.65 -5.69 11.14
N VAL A 13 17.78 -6.77 11.90
CA VAL A 13 16.70 -7.37 12.71
C VAL A 13 16.14 -6.43 13.79
N GLY A 14 16.90 -5.42 14.21
CA GLY A 14 16.45 -4.41 15.17
C GLY A 14 15.70 -3.24 14.54
N SER A 15 15.65 -3.17 13.20
CA SER A 15 15.05 -2.05 12.48
C SER A 15 13.54 -2.17 12.34
N PHE A 16 12.88 -1.02 12.19
CA PHE A 16 11.45 -0.97 11.85
C PHE A 16 11.15 -1.55 10.47
N ALA A 17 12.11 -1.52 9.54
CA ALA A 17 11.99 -2.15 8.23
C ALA A 17 11.88 -3.69 8.37
N TYR A 18 12.69 -4.30 9.24
CA TYR A 18 12.57 -5.72 9.54
C TYR A 18 11.21 -6.06 10.15
N LEU A 19 10.76 -5.32 11.17
CA LEU A 19 9.43 -5.50 11.76
C LEU A 19 8.32 -5.40 10.70
N SER A 20 8.41 -4.40 9.82
CA SER A 20 7.42 -4.15 8.77
C SER A 20 7.36 -5.30 7.77
N VAL A 21 8.51 -5.72 7.23
CA VAL A 21 8.57 -6.84 6.27
C VAL A 21 8.21 -8.17 6.94
N LYS A 22 8.65 -8.41 8.18
CA LYS A 22 8.47 -9.68 8.88
C LYS A 22 7.04 -9.91 9.36
N ASP A 23 6.41 -8.89 9.92
CA ASP A 23 5.14 -9.04 10.63
C ASP A 23 3.99 -8.28 9.96
N ARG A 24 4.22 -7.03 9.53
CA ARG A 24 3.14 -6.18 8.99
C ARG A 24 2.75 -6.56 7.56
N SER A 25 3.72 -6.78 6.67
CA SER A 25 3.46 -7.16 5.27
C SER A 25 2.66 -8.48 5.15
N PRO A 26 2.97 -9.56 5.91
CA PRO A 26 2.12 -10.76 5.93
C PRO A 26 0.71 -10.52 6.45
N GLN A 27 0.52 -9.63 7.43
CA GLN A 27 -0.81 -9.26 7.93
C GLN A 27 -1.61 -8.53 6.85
N ILE A 28 -0.99 -7.61 6.11
CA ILE A 28 -1.64 -6.91 4.98
C ILE A 28 -2.09 -7.91 3.91
N LEU A 29 -1.21 -8.85 3.51
CA LEU A 29 -1.56 -9.89 2.54
C LEU A 29 -2.68 -10.82 3.05
N THR A 30 -2.69 -11.12 4.35
CA THR A 30 -3.75 -11.94 4.95
C THR A 30 -5.09 -11.21 4.95
N LYS A 31 -5.11 -9.90 5.27
CA LYS A 31 -6.32 -9.07 5.16
C LYS A 31 -6.80 -8.97 3.71
N ALA A 32 -5.89 -8.83 2.74
CA ALA A 32 -6.23 -8.82 1.33
C ALA A 32 -6.91 -10.13 0.86
N ILE A 33 -6.37 -11.27 1.29
CA ILE A 33 -6.97 -12.60 1.01
C ILE A 33 -8.35 -12.73 1.67
N ASP A 34 -8.48 -12.28 2.93
CA ASP A 34 -9.76 -12.30 3.64
C ASP A 34 -10.83 -11.43 2.95
N THR A 35 -10.44 -10.24 2.46
CA THR A 35 -11.34 -9.38 1.67
C THR A 35 -11.88 -10.11 0.44
N LEU A 36 -11.03 -10.77 -0.35
CA LEU A 36 -11.49 -11.55 -1.51
C LEU A 36 -12.49 -12.64 -1.11
N HIS A 37 -12.20 -13.37 -0.03
CA HIS A 37 -13.07 -14.44 0.45
C HIS A 37 -14.44 -13.90 0.92
N ARG A 38 -14.47 -12.73 1.58
CA ARG A 38 -15.73 -12.09 2.02
C ARG A 38 -16.57 -11.57 0.85
N HIS A 39 -15.96 -11.17 -0.26
CA HIS A 39 -16.65 -10.70 -1.46
C HIS A 39 -17.08 -11.83 -2.42
N LYS A 40 -16.85 -13.10 -2.06
CA LYS A 40 -17.22 -14.26 -2.87
C LYS A 40 -18.67 -14.25 -3.37
N SER A 41 -19.63 -13.91 -2.50
CA SER A 41 -21.05 -13.85 -2.87
C SER A 41 -21.32 -12.74 -3.90
N GLU A 42 -20.68 -11.58 -3.75
CA GLU A 42 -20.81 -10.46 -4.69
C GLU A 42 -20.23 -10.83 -6.06
N PHE A 43 -19.07 -11.50 -6.09
CA PHE A 43 -18.47 -11.97 -7.34
C PHE A 43 -19.36 -12.98 -8.06
N PHE A 44 -20.01 -13.89 -7.32
CA PHE A 44 -20.98 -14.81 -7.90
C PHE A 44 -22.22 -14.09 -8.45
N GLU A 45 -22.76 -13.12 -7.71
CA GLU A 45 -23.93 -12.36 -8.16
C GLU A 45 -23.64 -11.57 -9.45
N LYS A 46 -22.48 -10.92 -9.54
CA LYS A 46 -22.10 -10.10 -10.69
C LYS A 46 -21.59 -10.90 -11.90
N HIS A 47 -20.86 -11.99 -11.67
CA HIS A 47 -20.11 -12.69 -12.72
C HIS A 47 -20.36 -14.21 -12.79
N GLY A 48 -21.25 -14.74 -11.95
CA GLY A 48 -21.55 -16.17 -11.87
C GLY A 48 -20.35 -17.01 -11.43
N GLU A 49 -20.30 -18.26 -11.89
CA GLU A 49 -19.20 -19.20 -11.59
C GLU A 49 -17.82 -18.66 -11.99
N LYS A 50 -17.73 -17.85 -13.06
CA LYS A 50 -16.46 -17.23 -13.49
C LYS A 50 -15.90 -16.27 -12.44
N GLY A 51 -16.76 -15.57 -11.70
CA GLY A 51 -16.35 -14.73 -10.57
C GLY A 51 -15.73 -15.55 -9.45
N LEU A 52 -16.29 -16.72 -9.14
CA LEU A 52 -15.77 -17.65 -8.13
C LEU A 52 -14.44 -18.28 -8.55
N GLU A 53 -14.28 -18.62 -9.81
CA GLU A 53 -13.00 -19.13 -10.35
C GLU A 53 -11.90 -18.07 -10.27
N ALA A 54 -12.23 -16.82 -10.63
CA ALA A 54 -11.31 -15.69 -10.57
C ALA A 54 -10.91 -15.34 -9.13
N GLU A 55 -11.86 -15.33 -8.19
CA GLU A 55 -11.60 -15.16 -6.76
C GLU A 55 -10.61 -16.20 -6.22
N LYS A 56 -10.84 -17.49 -6.50
CA LYS A 56 -9.92 -18.57 -6.12
C LYS A 56 -8.53 -18.40 -6.74
N LYS A 57 -8.45 -17.97 -8.00
CA LYS A 57 -7.19 -17.70 -8.69
C LYS A 57 -6.43 -16.57 -7.99
N ALA A 58 -7.08 -15.43 -7.73
CA ALA A 58 -6.48 -14.30 -7.03
C ALA A 58 -5.98 -14.70 -5.63
N ILE A 59 -6.78 -15.43 -4.84
CA ILE A 59 -6.39 -15.94 -3.52
C ILE A 59 -5.16 -16.86 -3.60
N SER A 60 -5.11 -17.74 -4.61
CA SER A 60 -3.95 -18.62 -4.82
C SER A 60 -2.66 -17.82 -5.09
N LEU A 61 -2.75 -16.80 -5.96
CA LEU A 61 -1.62 -15.92 -6.29
C LEU A 61 -1.15 -15.10 -5.08
N LEU A 62 -2.08 -14.54 -4.30
CA LEU A 62 -1.74 -13.80 -3.07
C LEU A 62 -1.18 -14.71 -1.97
N SER A 63 -1.68 -15.93 -1.86
CA SER A 63 -1.14 -16.93 -0.93
C SER A 63 0.29 -17.34 -1.29
N LYS A 64 0.56 -17.49 -2.60
CA LYS A 64 1.93 -17.70 -3.12
C LYS A 64 2.83 -16.53 -2.79
N LEU A 65 2.39 -15.29 -3.04
CA LEU A 65 3.12 -14.06 -2.72
C LEU A 65 3.45 -13.98 -1.22
N ARG A 66 2.48 -14.29 -0.34
CA ARG A 66 2.70 -14.32 1.12
C ARG A 66 3.76 -15.33 1.50
N ASN A 67 3.72 -16.53 0.93
CA ASN A 67 4.74 -17.55 1.18
C ASN A 67 6.13 -17.14 0.64
N GLU A 68 6.19 -16.55 -0.56
CA GLU A 68 7.43 -15.99 -1.12
C GLU A 68 8.07 -14.98 -0.16
N LEU A 69 7.28 -14.07 0.40
CA LEU A 69 7.72 -13.10 1.38
C LEU A 69 8.18 -13.76 2.69
N GLN A 70 7.35 -14.62 3.28
CA GLN A 70 7.66 -15.25 4.58
C GLN A 70 8.88 -16.18 4.55
N THR A 71 9.19 -16.76 3.40
CA THR A 71 10.32 -17.67 3.20
C THR A 71 11.51 -17.03 2.48
N ASP A 72 11.51 -15.70 2.38
CA ASP A 72 12.56 -14.88 1.77
C ASP A 72 13.00 -15.38 0.38
N LYS A 73 12.01 -15.72 -0.47
CA LYS A 73 12.27 -16.11 -1.85
C LYS A 73 12.86 -14.94 -2.66
N PRO A 74 13.68 -15.22 -3.68
CA PRO A 74 14.07 -14.19 -4.63
C PRO A 74 12.86 -13.48 -5.23
N ILE A 75 12.98 -12.16 -5.38
CA ILE A 75 12.02 -11.32 -6.10
C ILE A 75 12.07 -11.70 -7.58
N VAL A 76 10.91 -11.89 -8.19
CA VAL A 76 10.76 -12.35 -9.58
C VAL A 76 10.20 -11.25 -10.48
N PRO A 77 10.48 -11.28 -11.80
CA PRO A 77 9.87 -10.37 -12.74
C PRO A 77 8.34 -10.43 -12.71
N LEU A 78 7.70 -9.29 -12.96
CA LEU A 78 6.28 -9.20 -13.26
C LEU A 78 6.02 -9.78 -14.65
N VAL A 79 4.88 -10.44 -14.81
CA VAL A 79 4.53 -11.21 -16.01
C VAL A 79 3.26 -10.72 -16.69
N GLU A 80 2.31 -10.14 -15.94
CA GLU A 80 1.07 -9.66 -16.55
C GLU A 80 1.29 -8.33 -17.26
N LYS A 81 0.72 -8.17 -18.46
CA LYS A 81 0.90 -6.96 -19.23
C LYS A 81 0.13 -5.80 -18.59
N PHE A 82 0.86 -4.78 -18.17
CA PHE A 82 0.31 -3.53 -17.68
C PHE A 82 1.21 -2.38 -18.14
N VAL A 83 0.74 -1.14 -17.95
CA VAL A 83 1.45 0.06 -18.43
C VAL A 83 2.88 0.18 -17.91
N ASP A 84 3.17 -0.40 -16.74
CA ASP A 84 4.44 -0.27 -16.02
C ASP A 84 5.24 -1.57 -15.89
N THR A 85 4.77 -2.69 -16.46
CA THR A 85 5.38 -4.02 -16.26
C THR A 85 6.85 -4.03 -16.71
N ASP A 86 7.15 -3.47 -17.89
CA ASP A 86 8.52 -3.43 -18.41
C ASP A 86 9.41 -2.49 -17.58
N ILE A 87 8.87 -1.37 -17.09
CA ILE A 87 9.58 -0.42 -16.23
C ILE A 87 9.96 -1.08 -14.90
N TRP A 88 9.04 -1.85 -14.31
CA TRP A 88 9.29 -2.61 -13.08
C TRP A 88 10.36 -3.69 -13.28
N ASN A 89 10.31 -4.41 -14.40
CA ASN A 89 11.28 -5.44 -14.69
C ASN A 89 12.68 -4.85 -14.92
N GLN A 90 12.78 -3.73 -15.64
CA GLN A 90 14.03 -2.98 -15.76
C GLN A 90 14.54 -2.48 -14.39
N TYR A 91 13.65 -2.03 -13.51
CA TYR A 91 14.04 -1.61 -12.16
C TYR A 91 14.52 -2.79 -11.30
N LEU A 92 13.93 -3.98 -11.44
CA LEU A 92 14.42 -5.20 -10.80
C LEU A 92 15.81 -5.61 -11.30
N GLU A 93 16.05 -5.52 -12.61
CA GLU A 93 17.39 -5.75 -13.20
C GLU A 93 18.41 -4.74 -12.66
N TYR A 94 18.03 -3.47 -12.55
CA TYR A 94 18.85 -2.45 -11.91
C TYR A 94 19.14 -2.79 -10.44
N GLN A 95 18.14 -3.18 -9.65
CA GLN A 95 18.34 -3.61 -8.25
C GLN A 95 19.28 -4.81 -8.16
N GLN A 96 19.19 -5.77 -9.09
CA GLN A 96 20.12 -6.89 -9.18
C GLN A 96 21.55 -6.43 -9.49
N SER A 97 21.73 -5.41 -10.33
CA SER A 97 23.06 -4.86 -10.69
C SER A 97 23.76 -4.15 -9.53
N LEU A 98 23.02 -3.72 -8.51
CA LEU A 98 23.56 -3.08 -7.31
C LEU A 98 24.08 -4.09 -6.27
N LEU A 99 23.78 -5.38 -6.44
CA LEU A 99 24.20 -6.44 -5.53
C LEU A 99 25.55 -7.01 -5.93
N ASN A 100 26.39 -7.30 -4.94
CA ASN A 100 27.64 -8.03 -5.18
C ASN A 100 27.37 -9.53 -5.32
N GLU A 101 28.33 -10.30 -5.83
CA GLU A 101 28.20 -11.76 -5.99
C GLU A 101 27.80 -12.46 -4.67
N SER A 102 28.29 -11.97 -3.53
CA SER A 102 27.97 -12.50 -2.20
C SER A 102 26.53 -12.27 -1.74
N ASP A 103 25.87 -11.21 -2.24
CA ASP A 103 24.47 -10.89 -1.91
C ASP A 103 23.48 -11.81 -2.67
N GLY A 104 23.89 -12.32 -3.83
CA GLY A 104 23.06 -13.17 -4.68
C GLY A 104 21.94 -12.39 -5.37
N LYS A 105 20.68 -12.82 -5.20
CA LYS A 105 19.50 -12.20 -5.85
C LYS A 105 18.74 -11.27 -4.92
N PRO A 106 18.07 -10.22 -5.44
CA PRO A 106 17.13 -9.41 -4.69
C PRO A 106 16.10 -10.29 -3.99
N ARG A 107 15.90 -10.03 -2.70
CA ARG A 107 15.09 -10.81 -1.76
C ARG A 107 14.36 -9.89 -0.79
N TRP A 108 13.32 -10.39 -0.14
CA TRP A 108 12.43 -9.62 0.74
C TRP A 108 13.16 -9.01 1.94
N PHE A 109 14.07 -9.76 2.56
CA PHE A 109 14.84 -9.32 3.72
C PHE A 109 16.15 -8.61 3.34
N LEU A 110 16.56 -8.70 2.07
CA LEU A 110 17.85 -8.19 1.59
C LEU A 110 17.75 -6.82 0.91
N SER A 111 16.71 -6.62 0.11
CA SER A 111 16.60 -5.47 -0.80
C SER A 111 16.15 -4.20 -0.07
N PRO A 112 16.29 -3.00 -0.68
CA PRO A 112 15.79 -1.76 -0.09
C PRO A 112 14.31 -1.87 0.31
N TRP A 113 13.98 -1.46 1.53
CA TRP A 113 12.63 -1.59 2.10
C TRP A 113 11.57 -0.92 1.22
N LEU A 114 11.85 0.27 0.69
CA LEU A 114 10.98 0.97 -0.25
C LEU A 114 10.66 0.12 -1.48
N PHE A 115 11.66 -0.53 -2.08
CA PHE A 115 11.45 -1.41 -3.24
C PHE A 115 10.60 -2.62 -2.87
N VAL A 116 10.88 -3.25 -1.71
CA VAL A 116 10.15 -4.42 -1.22
C VAL A 116 8.67 -4.11 -0.99
N GLU A 117 8.35 -3.01 -0.33
CA GLU A 117 6.95 -2.61 -0.09
C GLU A 117 6.23 -2.27 -1.39
N CYS A 118 6.83 -1.48 -2.27
CA CYS A 118 6.20 -1.13 -3.54
C CYS A 118 5.99 -2.38 -4.43
N TYR A 119 6.97 -3.29 -4.47
CA TYR A 119 6.86 -4.55 -5.21
C TYR A 119 5.73 -5.44 -4.66
N MET A 120 5.56 -5.50 -3.33
CA MET A 120 4.46 -6.22 -2.71
C MET A 120 3.10 -5.72 -3.24
N TYR A 121 2.85 -4.41 -3.17
CA TYR A 121 1.58 -3.83 -3.65
C TYR A 121 1.40 -4.02 -5.16
N ARG A 122 2.48 -3.92 -5.95
CA ARG A 122 2.41 -4.17 -7.39
C ARG A 122 2.11 -5.63 -7.73
N ARG A 123 2.61 -6.60 -6.94
CA ARG A 123 2.26 -8.04 -7.05
C ARG A 123 0.84 -8.34 -6.57
N ILE A 124 0.32 -7.60 -5.59
CA ILE A 124 -1.10 -7.66 -5.21
C ILE A 124 -1.96 -7.23 -6.41
N HIS A 125 -1.64 -6.09 -7.03
CA HIS A 125 -2.36 -5.62 -8.21
C HIS A 125 -2.23 -6.60 -9.38
N GLU A 126 -1.03 -7.15 -9.62
CA GLU A 126 -0.80 -8.18 -10.63
C GLU A 126 -1.74 -9.39 -10.45
N ALA A 127 -1.91 -9.87 -9.21
CA ALA A 127 -2.79 -11.00 -8.93
C ALA A 127 -4.27 -10.73 -9.29
N ILE A 128 -4.71 -9.48 -9.13
CA ILE A 128 -6.06 -9.04 -9.50
C ILE A 128 -6.21 -8.96 -11.02
N ILE A 129 -5.31 -8.26 -11.73
CA ILE A 129 -5.41 -8.13 -13.19
C ILE A 129 -5.22 -9.47 -13.92
N GLN A 130 -4.52 -10.43 -13.31
CA GLN A 130 -4.45 -11.81 -13.80
C GLN A 130 -5.77 -12.59 -13.63
N SER A 131 -6.76 -12.06 -12.92
CA SER A 131 -7.96 -12.77 -12.51
C SER A 131 -9.24 -12.11 -13.06
N PRO A 132 -9.41 -12.00 -14.40
CA PRO A 132 -10.69 -11.57 -14.95
C PRO A 132 -11.79 -12.60 -14.61
N PRO A 133 -13.03 -12.19 -14.34
CA PRO A 133 -13.58 -10.85 -14.60
C PRO A 133 -13.58 -9.91 -13.39
N ILE A 134 -12.71 -10.13 -12.39
CA ILE A 134 -12.58 -9.24 -11.20
C ILE A 134 -11.33 -8.36 -11.27
N ASP A 135 -10.80 -8.14 -12.47
CA ASP A 135 -9.55 -7.42 -12.75
C ASP A 135 -9.62 -5.91 -12.46
N ASP A 136 -10.80 -5.38 -12.18
CA ASP A 136 -11.06 -4.02 -11.69
C ASP A 136 -11.27 -3.92 -10.16
N PHE A 137 -11.21 -5.05 -9.45
CA PHE A 137 -11.48 -5.08 -8.01
C PHE A 137 -10.40 -4.39 -7.18
N ASP A 138 -10.81 -3.39 -6.40
CA ASP A 138 -9.95 -2.73 -5.43
C ASP A 138 -10.06 -3.40 -4.06
N ILE A 139 -9.08 -4.25 -3.75
CA ILE A 139 -8.97 -4.99 -2.48
C ILE A 139 -9.00 -4.07 -1.24
N PHE A 140 -8.58 -2.81 -1.37
CA PHE A 140 -8.51 -1.87 -0.24
C PHE A 140 -9.70 -0.93 -0.18
N LYS A 141 -10.67 -1.03 -1.12
CA LYS A 141 -11.82 -0.14 -1.17
C LYS A 141 -12.65 -0.16 0.09
N GLU A 142 -13.02 -1.35 0.57
CA GLU A 142 -13.83 -1.49 1.80
C GLU A 142 -13.18 -0.79 2.99
N LEU A 143 -11.86 -0.95 3.16
CA LEU A 143 -11.11 -0.30 4.24
C LEU A 143 -11.10 1.23 4.10
N LYS A 144 -10.94 1.74 2.87
CA LYS A 144 -10.99 3.18 2.58
C LYS A 144 -12.37 3.76 2.87
N ASP A 145 -13.43 3.05 2.47
CA ASP A 145 -14.81 3.45 2.72
C ASP A 145 -15.11 3.43 4.24
N GLN A 146 -14.66 2.40 4.95
CA GLN A 146 -14.79 2.29 6.41
C GLN A 146 -14.11 3.48 7.12
N ASN A 147 -12.84 3.79 6.78
CA ASN A 147 -12.14 4.93 7.38
C ASN A 147 -12.87 6.26 7.15
N PHE A 148 -13.49 6.44 5.97
CA PHE A 148 -14.30 7.61 5.68
C PHE A 148 -15.56 7.69 6.56
N PHE A 149 -16.27 6.56 6.76
CA PHE A 149 -17.45 6.50 7.61
C PHE A 149 -17.13 6.65 9.10
N GLU A 150 -16.01 6.12 9.57
CA GLU A 150 -15.56 6.28 10.95
C GLU A 150 -15.09 7.71 11.25
N SER A 151 -14.65 8.44 10.23
CA SER A 151 -14.15 9.82 10.35
C SER A 151 -15.23 10.90 10.20
N GLN A 152 -16.52 10.55 10.11
CA GLN A 152 -17.59 11.51 9.79
C GLN A 152 -17.65 12.71 10.73
N GLU A 153 -17.52 12.52 12.04
CA GLU A 153 -17.55 13.63 13.01
C GLU A 153 -16.40 14.61 12.77
N SER A 154 -15.19 14.10 12.52
CA SER A 154 -14.01 14.91 12.23
C SER A 154 -14.15 15.66 10.90
N ILE A 155 -14.71 14.99 9.87
CA ILE A 155 -14.99 15.61 8.57
C ILE A 155 -16.02 16.72 8.73
N ILE A 156 -17.12 16.50 9.45
CA ILE A 156 -18.15 17.51 9.71
C ILE A 156 -17.56 18.71 10.44
N ALA A 157 -16.76 18.48 11.48
CA ALA A 157 -16.10 19.54 12.24
C ALA A 157 -15.15 20.37 11.36
N LEU A 158 -14.33 19.72 10.54
CA LEU A 158 -13.39 20.40 9.64
C LEU A 158 -14.12 21.20 8.55
N CYS A 159 -15.15 20.61 7.94
CA CYS A 159 -15.99 21.28 6.95
C CYS A 159 -16.70 22.49 7.56
N THR A 160 -17.21 22.36 8.78
CA THR A 160 -17.88 23.47 9.49
C THR A 160 -16.89 24.60 9.78
N HIS A 161 -15.72 24.29 10.35
CA HIS A 161 -14.65 25.25 10.59
C HIS A 161 -14.26 26.00 9.31
N LEU A 162 -14.10 25.28 8.18
CA LEU A 162 -13.74 25.90 6.91
C LEU A 162 -14.85 26.82 6.37
N GLN A 163 -16.13 26.43 6.50
CA GLN A 163 -17.24 27.29 6.09
C GLN A 163 -17.39 28.54 6.96
N GLU A 164 -17.11 28.43 8.26
CA GLU A 164 -17.09 29.57 9.18
C GLU A 164 -15.95 30.52 8.85
N LEU A 165 -14.74 29.98 8.68
CA LEU A 165 -13.56 30.75 8.30
C LEU A 165 -13.79 31.50 6.98
N ARG A 166 -14.39 30.85 5.98
CA ARG A 166 -14.68 31.47 4.68
C ARG A 166 -15.56 32.72 4.80
N LYS A 167 -16.45 32.79 5.80
CA LYS A 167 -17.33 33.96 5.99
C LYS A 167 -16.58 35.19 6.49
N THR A 168 -15.49 35.00 7.22
CA THR A 168 -14.72 36.09 7.86
C THR A 168 -13.33 36.26 7.27
N ILE A 169 -12.96 35.48 6.23
CA ILE A 169 -11.58 35.42 5.71
C ILE A 169 -11.08 36.76 5.16
N GLU A 170 -11.98 37.58 4.60
CA GLU A 170 -11.65 38.92 4.08
C GLU A 170 -11.41 39.95 5.19
N ASP A 171 -11.92 39.68 6.40
CA ASP A 171 -11.78 40.56 7.57
C ASP A 171 -10.52 40.25 8.40
N LEU A 172 -9.80 39.18 8.07
CA LEU A 172 -8.60 38.76 8.80
C LEU A 172 -7.38 39.58 8.40
N ASP A 173 -6.61 40.02 9.39
CA ASP A 173 -5.27 40.56 9.14
C ASP A 173 -4.27 39.45 8.74
N GLU A 174 -3.10 39.85 8.23
CA GLU A 174 -2.08 38.89 7.76
C GLU A 174 -1.63 37.89 8.84
N ASN A 175 -1.54 38.32 10.10
CA ASN A 175 -1.13 37.43 11.19
C ASN A 175 -2.25 36.44 11.54
N GLN A 176 -3.51 36.88 11.54
CA GLN A 176 -4.67 36.02 11.73
C GLN A 176 -4.78 34.99 10.61
N LEU A 177 -4.61 35.42 9.35
CA LEU A 177 -4.64 34.53 8.19
C LEU A 177 -3.49 33.50 8.23
N LYS A 178 -2.28 33.93 8.62
CA LYS A 178 -1.14 33.06 8.84
C LYS A 178 -1.41 32.01 9.92
N ASN A 179 -2.08 32.41 11.02
CA ASN A 179 -2.44 31.50 12.10
C ASN A 179 -3.45 30.44 11.63
N GLU A 180 -4.47 30.83 10.87
CA GLU A 180 -5.43 29.88 10.28
C GLU A 180 -4.75 28.93 9.27
N PHE A 181 -3.83 29.44 8.45
CA PHE A 181 -3.01 28.60 7.57
C PHE A 181 -2.19 27.57 8.36
N PHE A 182 -1.50 28.00 9.42
CA PHE A 182 -0.74 27.08 10.28
C PHE A 182 -1.63 26.08 11.01
N LYS A 183 -2.87 26.45 11.36
CA LYS A 183 -3.85 25.54 11.93
C LYS A 183 -4.23 24.45 10.92
N VAL A 184 -4.57 24.82 9.68
CA VAL A 184 -4.91 23.86 8.62
C VAL A 184 -3.71 22.98 8.24
N LEU A 185 -2.48 23.53 8.21
CA LEU A 185 -1.27 22.74 8.01
C LEU A 185 -1.07 21.67 9.10
N GLN A 186 -1.29 22.03 10.37
CA GLN A 186 -1.19 21.07 11.47
C GLN A 186 -2.27 19.99 11.37
N ILE A 187 -3.50 20.37 11.00
CA ILE A 187 -4.57 19.39 10.74
C ILE A 187 -4.18 18.45 9.59
N SER A 188 -3.64 18.98 8.49
CA SER A 188 -3.17 18.17 7.36
C SER A 188 -2.02 17.23 7.73
N LEU A 189 -1.08 17.66 8.57
CA LEU A 189 0.03 16.84 9.04
C LEU A 189 -0.45 15.66 9.90
N TRP A 190 -1.41 15.91 10.79
CA TRP A 190 -1.87 14.93 11.77
C TRP A 190 -3.11 14.15 11.36
N GLY A 191 -3.78 14.51 10.25
CA GLY A 191 -4.96 13.82 9.74
C GLY A 191 -4.70 12.33 9.46
N ASN A 192 -3.46 11.97 9.11
CA ASN A 192 -3.04 10.59 8.91
C ASN A 192 -2.90 9.79 10.22
N LYS A 193 -3.05 10.40 11.40
CA LYS A 193 -3.22 9.64 12.65
C LYS A 193 -4.55 8.89 12.70
N CYS A 194 -5.51 9.29 11.85
CA CYS A 194 -6.71 8.54 11.54
C CYS A 194 -6.47 7.47 10.44
N ASP A 195 -5.27 7.39 9.88
CA ASP A 195 -4.88 6.42 8.84
C ASP A 195 -4.11 5.25 9.46
N LEU A 196 -4.50 4.02 9.11
CA LEU A 196 -4.20 2.75 9.78
C LEU A 196 -2.72 2.30 9.70
N SER A 197 -1.84 3.12 9.13
CA SER A 197 -0.41 2.80 9.00
C SER A 197 0.38 3.04 10.31
N LEU A 198 -0.17 3.77 11.28
CA LEU A 198 0.49 4.07 12.56
C LEU A 198 -0.27 3.55 13.79
N SER A 199 -1.53 3.14 13.65
CA SER A 199 -2.40 2.63 14.70
C SER A 199 -2.46 1.09 14.68
N GLY A 200 -1.28 0.47 14.79
CA GLY A 200 -1.13 -0.95 15.13
C GLY A 200 -0.96 -1.14 16.62
#